data_AF-A0A9E0LQ06-F1
#
_entry.id   AF-A0A9E0LQ06-F1
#
_cell.length_a   1.000
_cell.length_b   1.000
_cell.length_c   1.000
_cell.angle_alpha   90.00
_cell.angle_beta   90.00
_cell.angle_gamma   90.00
#
_symmetry.space_group_name_H-M   'P 1'
#
loop_
_entity.id
_entity.type
_entity.pdbx_description
1 polymer ?
#
loop_
_entity_poly.entity_id
_entity_poly.type
_entity_poly.pdbx_seq_one_letter_code
_entity_poly.pdbx_strand_id
1 'polypeptide(L)'
;MSIASYSPPKTSVDFQRTTGYFDLVKAINTVCYFSLIWLTYRFVTHHLDWQLSGGCVLVSGAWLILTRIKVDHLLQTYFDVLSRIELQLPVVLGLGLSVLALFARALHPIVHVLALAEIAFWLYIFMLYRQNKARFKKQGYGPVPLNTLVNPAADQLQAGDLLLTSGNVAKRLHESVGHAEVVIEDESGVKLLLSSYMDKGCTIHPLTDLTGPEYQGNYVGLHLQKPWSTEQKAKAFVIAQAMVESNRQWVEAENARVLKRINFFHLPKFFSSKLKHFFHASGYDWFGTFMGRIAPDRWTCIGAAVELYRRMDVPINRYGTGL
;
A
#
# COMPACT_ATOMS: atom_id res chain seq x y z
N MET A 1 26.27 18.78 15.71
CA MET A 1 24.97 19.49 15.69
C MET A 1 23.89 18.55 16.22
N SER A 2 23.10 18.99 17.21
CA SER A 2 21.78 18.39 17.43
C SER A 2 20.82 18.93 16.37
N ILE A 3 20.04 18.05 15.75
CA ILE A 3 19.01 18.42 14.78
C ILE A 3 17.69 17.93 15.36
N ALA A 4 16.74 18.86 15.57
CA ALA A 4 15.46 18.56 16.20
C ALA A 4 14.73 17.41 15.49
N SER A 5 13.92 16.66 16.24
CA SER A 5 13.04 15.64 15.68
C SER A 5 12.07 16.29 14.72
N TYR A 6 12.09 15.86 13.45
CA TYR A 6 11.15 16.35 12.46
C TYR A 6 9.77 15.75 12.72
N SER A 7 8.92 16.55 13.34
CA SER A 7 7.48 16.32 13.42
C SER A 7 6.81 17.30 12.45
N PRO A 8 6.09 16.84 11.41
CA PRO A 8 5.37 17.76 10.54
C PRO A 8 4.27 18.51 11.32
N PRO A 9 3.93 19.75 10.94
CA PRO A 9 2.86 20.51 11.60
C PRO A 9 1.55 19.73 11.57
N LYS A 10 0.79 19.74 12.69
CA LYS A 10 -0.51 19.08 12.78
C LYS A 10 -1.45 19.45 11.62
N THR A 11 -1.42 20.72 11.21
CA THR A 11 -2.17 21.26 10.06
C THR A 11 -1.80 20.62 8.72
N SER A 12 -0.54 20.21 8.51
CA SER A 12 -0.10 19.45 7.33
C SER A 12 -0.78 18.08 7.31
N VAL A 13 -0.70 17.35 8.43
CA VAL A 13 -1.29 16.01 8.60
C VAL A 13 -2.82 16.04 8.49
N ASP A 14 -3.49 17.05 9.05
CA ASP A 14 -4.94 17.17 8.99
C ASP A 14 -5.45 17.56 7.58
N PHE A 15 -4.71 18.38 6.83
CA PHE A 15 -5.03 18.65 5.41
C PHE A 15 -4.84 17.40 4.52
N GLN A 16 -3.75 16.66 4.74
CA GLN A 16 -3.44 15.40 4.04
C GLN A 16 -4.48 14.29 4.25
N ARG A 17 -5.38 14.41 5.25
CA ARG A 17 -6.47 13.45 5.50
C ARG A 17 -7.74 13.70 4.68
N THR A 18 -7.83 14.84 3.98
CA THR A 18 -9.02 15.20 3.17
C THR A 18 -9.09 14.41 1.86
N THR A 19 -10.30 14.15 1.34
CA THR A 19 -10.47 13.46 0.04
C THR A 19 -9.89 14.29 -1.11
N GLY A 20 -10.23 15.58 -1.18
CA GLY A 20 -9.76 16.48 -2.22
C GLY A 20 -8.24 16.59 -2.32
N TYR A 21 -7.50 16.38 -1.22
CA TYR A 21 -6.04 16.23 -1.25
C TYR A 21 -5.61 15.01 -2.07
N PHE A 22 -6.13 13.82 -1.77
CA PHE A 22 -5.80 12.59 -2.49
C PHE A 22 -6.26 12.63 -3.95
N ASP A 23 -7.45 13.17 -4.23
CA ASP A 23 -8.00 13.28 -5.58
C ASP A 23 -7.16 14.22 -6.45
N LEU A 24 -6.79 15.41 -5.93
CA LEU A 24 -5.90 16.35 -6.61
C LEU A 24 -4.52 15.76 -6.87
N VAL A 25 -3.93 15.13 -5.84
CA VAL A 25 -2.65 14.40 -5.93
C VAL A 25 -2.68 13.34 -7.03
N LYS A 26 -3.76 12.54 -7.09
CA LYS A 26 -3.95 11.44 -8.05
C LYS A 26 -4.14 11.98 -9.47
N ALA A 27 -4.89 13.07 -9.63
CA ALA A 27 -5.07 13.75 -10.91
C ALA A 27 -3.74 14.30 -11.46
N ILE A 28 -2.98 15.06 -10.67
CA ILE A 28 -1.70 15.63 -11.13
C ILE A 28 -0.68 14.53 -11.43
N ASN A 29 -0.58 13.48 -10.59
CA ASN A 29 0.27 12.32 -10.89
C ASN A 29 -0.12 11.66 -12.23
N THR A 30 -1.41 11.48 -12.48
CA THR A 30 -1.93 10.88 -13.73
C THR A 30 -1.56 11.71 -14.94
N VAL A 31 -1.70 13.05 -14.88
CA VAL A 31 -1.26 13.96 -15.94
C VAL A 31 0.26 13.86 -16.16
N CYS A 32 1.07 13.83 -15.09
CA CYS A 32 2.52 13.69 -15.21
C CYS A 32 2.94 12.36 -15.88
N TYR A 33 2.26 11.25 -15.60
CA TYR A 33 2.52 9.97 -16.27
C TYR A 33 2.16 9.98 -17.76
N PHE A 34 1.02 10.58 -18.16
CA PHE A 34 0.70 10.74 -19.58
C PHE A 34 1.67 11.68 -20.29
N SER A 35 2.09 12.78 -19.66
CA SER A 35 3.13 13.67 -20.18
C SER A 35 4.48 12.96 -20.31
N LEU A 36 4.86 12.05 -19.41
CA LEU A 36 6.07 11.24 -19.54
C LEU A 36 6.04 10.36 -20.80
N ILE A 37 4.90 9.74 -21.12
CA ILE A 37 4.73 8.93 -22.33
C ILE A 37 4.95 9.79 -23.57
N TRP A 38 4.37 10.99 -23.61
CA TRP A 38 4.56 11.94 -24.72
C TRP A 38 6.01 12.44 -24.83
N LEU A 39 6.67 12.80 -23.71
CA LEU A 39 8.08 13.17 -23.69
C LEU A 39 9.00 12.04 -24.17
N THR A 40 8.69 10.80 -23.78
CA THR A 40 9.43 9.60 -24.21
C THR A 40 9.31 9.41 -25.72
N TYR A 41 8.11 9.54 -26.28
CA TYR A 41 7.89 9.52 -27.73
C TYR A 41 8.70 10.63 -28.44
N ARG A 42 8.65 11.88 -27.95
CA ARG A 42 9.40 13.02 -28.50
C ARG A 42 10.92 12.81 -28.47
N PHE A 43 11.43 12.23 -27.38
CA PHE A 43 12.85 11.90 -27.25
C PHE A 43 13.29 10.80 -28.24
N VAL A 44 12.54 9.70 -28.32
CA VAL A 44 12.83 8.56 -29.22
C VAL A 44 12.70 8.94 -30.69
N THR A 45 11.83 9.89 -31.03
CA THR A 45 11.72 10.48 -32.38
C THR A 45 12.73 11.61 -32.66
N HIS A 46 13.72 11.80 -31.79
CA HIS A 46 14.78 12.82 -31.89
C HIS A 46 14.29 14.28 -31.95
N HIS A 47 13.06 14.58 -31.51
CA HIS A 47 12.54 15.94 -31.36
C HIS A 47 13.11 16.63 -30.09
N LEU A 48 14.43 16.85 -30.10
CA LEU A 48 15.20 17.45 -29.00
C LEU A 48 15.05 18.99 -28.93
N ASP A 49 13.83 19.51 -29.02
CA ASP A 49 13.53 20.94 -29.09
C ASP A 49 13.06 21.54 -27.74
N TRP A 50 12.57 22.78 -27.79
CA TRP A 50 12.11 23.51 -26.61
C TRP A 50 10.88 22.87 -25.95
N GLN A 51 10.07 22.11 -26.72
CA GLN A 51 8.89 21.43 -26.20
C GLN A 51 9.30 20.22 -25.35
N LEU A 52 10.36 19.51 -25.76
CA LEU A 52 10.97 18.47 -24.94
C LEU A 52 11.62 19.08 -23.69
N SER A 53 12.50 20.08 -23.86
CA SER A 53 13.23 20.71 -22.74
C SER A 53 12.29 21.30 -21.68
N GLY A 54 11.35 22.15 -22.10
CA GLY A 54 10.36 22.78 -21.21
C GLY A 54 9.38 21.77 -20.62
N GLY A 55 8.95 20.76 -21.38
CA GLY A 55 8.07 19.71 -20.89
C GLY A 55 8.75 18.80 -19.84
N CYS A 56 10.04 18.49 -20.02
CA CYS A 56 10.83 17.76 -19.03
C CYS A 56 10.90 18.51 -17.69
N VAL A 57 11.19 19.81 -17.72
CA VAL A 57 11.16 20.68 -16.52
C VAL A 57 9.75 20.72 -15.91
N LEU A 58 8.70 20.99 -16.69
CA LEU A 58 7.33 21.07 -16.17
C LEU A 58 6.86 19.78 -15.48
N VAL A 59 7.20 18.60 -16.00
CA VAL A 59 6.87 17.30 -15.38
C VAL A 59 7.75 17.03 -14.16
N SER A 60 9.05 17.34 -14.23
CA SER A 60 9.99 17.20 -13.11
C SER A 60 9.60 18.10 -11.93
N GLY A 61 9.38 19.40 -12.16
CA GLY A 61 8.94 20.35 -11.15
C GLY A 61 7.56 20.03 -10.56
N ALA A 62 6.61 19.54 -11.36
CA ALA A 62 5.32 19.07 -10.85
C ALA A 62 5.47 17.87 -9.90
N TRP A 63 6.29 16.87 -10.27
CA TRP A 63 6.62 15.77 -9.37
C TRP A 63 7.43 16.22 -8.16
N LEU A 64 8.34 17.19 -8.29
CA LEU A 64 9.13 17.72 -7.19
C LEU A 64 8.23 18.37 -6.13
N ILE A 65 7.26 19.18 -6.56
CA ILE A 65 6.25 19.80 -5.70
C ILE A 65 5.39 18.72 -5.03
N LEU A 66 4.86 17.75 -5.80
CA LEU A 66 4.07 16.65 -5.24
C LEU A 66 4.86 15.81 -4.23
N THR A 67 6.08 15.40 -4.55
CA THR A 67 6.94 14.63 -3.65
C THR A 67 7.35 15.45 -2.44
N ARG A 68 7.54 16.77 -2.54
CA ARG A 68 7.76 17.63 -1.36
C ARG A 68 6.51 17.71 -0.49
N ILE A 69 5.32 17.91 -1.05
CA ILE A 69 4.06 17.96 -0.29
C ILE A 69 3.80 16.61 0.40
N LYS A 70 4.02 15.50 -0.30
CA LYS A 70 3.91 14.13 0.22
C LYS A 70 5.01 13.73 1.18
N VAL A 71 6.17 14.40 1.17
CA VAL A 71 7.36 13.96 1.91
C VAL A 71 7.00 13.75 3.38
N ASP A 72 6.30 14.69 4.01
CA ASP A 72 5.87 14.59 5.42
C ASP A 72 5.14 13.27 5.74
N HIS A 73 4.42 12.68 4.79
CA HIS A 73 3.69 11.41 4.89
C HIS A 73 4.52 10.19 4.44
N LEU A 74 5.19 10.26 3.29
CA LEU A 74 6.10 9.20 2.78
C LEU A 74 7.29 8.96 3.73
N LEU A 75 7.66 10.00 4.49
CA LEU A 75 8.66 9.98 5.55
C LEU A 75 8.05 9.65 6.94
N GLN A 76 6.79 9.21 7.00
CA GLN A 76 6.18 8.52 8.15
C GLN A 76 5.95 7.04 7.82
N THR A 77 5.44 6.71 6.64
CA THR A 77 5.11 5.34 6.18
C THR A 77 6.32 4.56 5.63
N TYR A 78 7.55 4.92 6.02
CA TYR A 78 8.84 4.37 5.53
C TYR A 78 8.95 2.85 5.41
N PHE A 79 8.22 2.10 6.25
CA PHE A 79 8.17 0.65 6.20
C PHE A 79 7.76 0.21 4.79
N ASP A 80 6.73 0.79 4.19
CA ASP A 80 6.15 0.28 2.94
C ASP A 80 7.14 0.32 1.75
N VAL A 81 7.25 -0.79 1.00
CA VAL A 81 7.96 -0.82 -0.29
C VAL A 81 7.29 0.14 -1.27
N LEU A 82 5.96 0.27 -1.24
CA LEU A 82 5.19 1.17 -2.09
C LEU A 82 5.51 2.63 -1.75
N SER A 83 5.55 3.03 -0.47
CA SER A 83 5.98 4.39 -0.06
C SER A 83 7.44 4.67 -0.46
N ARG A 84 8.32 3.66 -0.42
CA ARG A 84 9.71 3.79 -0.90
C ARG A 84 9.79 3.93 -2.42
N ILE A 85 9.00 3.18 -3.19
CA ILE A 85 8.92 3.31 -4.65
C ILE A 85 8.29 4.66 -5.03
N GLU A 86 7.22 5.08 -4.36
CA GLU A 86 6.54 6.36 -4.60
C GLU A 86 7.43 7.58 -4.33
N LEU A 87 8.45 7.46 -3.48
CA LEU A 87 9.48 8.49 -3.34
C LEU A 87 10.67 8.31 -4.29
N GLN A 88 11.17 7.08 -4.47
CA GLN A 88 12.36 6.84 -5.29
C GLN A 88 12.11 6.99 -6.80
N LEU A 89 10.92 6.61 -7.29
CA LEU A 89 10.60 6.68 -8.72
C LEU A 89 10.50 8.14 -9.22
N PRO A 90 9.79 9.08 -8.56
CA PRO A 90 9.83 10.49 -8.92
C PRO A 90 11.22 11.13 -8.78
N VAL A 91 12.00 10.76 -7.76
CA VAL A 91 13.39 11.25 -7.62
C VAL A 91 14.25 10.84 -8.82
N VAL A 92 14.21 9.57 -9.23
CA VAL A 92 15.01 9.08 -10.36
C VAL A 92 14.51 9.65 -11.70
N LEU A 93 13.20 9.66 -11.94
CA LEU A 93 12.62 10.20 -13.17
C LEU A 93 12.79 11.72 -13.26
N GLY A 94 12.55 12.47 -12.18
CA GLY A 94 12.71 13.91 -12.12
C GLY A 94 14.16 14.36 -12.34
N LEU A 95 15.14 13.69 -11.73
CA LEU A 95 16.56 13.90 -12.04
C LEU A 95 16.87 13.59 -13.52
N GLY A 96 16.35 12.48 -14.05
CA GLY A 96 16.54 12.12 -15.47
C GLY A 96 15.95 13.15 -16.43
N LEU A 97 14.74 13.65 -16.15
CA LEU A 97 14.07 14.70 -16.92
C LEU A 97 14.81 16.04 -16.83
N SER A 98 15.23 16.45 -15.64
CA SER A 98 15.98 17.69 -15.43
C SER A 98 17.33 17.66 -16.18
N VAL A 99 18.04 16.52 -16.14
CA VAL A 99 19.28 16.34 -16.90
C VAL A 99 19.01 16.32 -18.41
N LEU A 100 17.95 15.65 -18.86
CA LEU A 100 17.57 15.64 -20.28
C LEU A 100 17.23 17.05 -20.80
N ALA A 101 16.58 17.89 -19.98
CA ALA A 101 16.27 19.27 -20.35
C ALA A 101 17.52 20.10 -20.67
N LEU A 102 18.65 19.85 -20.00
CA LEU A 102 19.94 20.50 -20.24
C LEU A 102 20.66 20.03 -21.51
N PHE A 103 20.34 18.82 -22.01
CA PHE A 103 20.92 18.24 -23.23
C PHE A 103 20.02 18.35 -24.47
N ALA A 104 18.77 18.80 -24.32
CA ALA A 104 17.95 19.22 -25.44
C ALA A 104 18.59 20.40 -26.18
N ARG A 105 18.46 20.46 -27.51
CA ARG A 105 19.18 21.44 -28.36
C ARG A 105 18.67 22.88 -28.24
N ALA A 106 17.57 23.09 -27.52
CA ALA A 106 16.99 24.41 -27.30
C ALA A 106 17.64 25.11 -26.10
N LEU A 107 18.71 25.86 -26.38
CA LEU A 107 19.41 26.74 -25.42
C LEU A 107 18.52 27.91 -24.97
N HIS A 108 17.51 27.63 -24.16
CA HIS A 108 16.65 28.64 -23.54
C HIS A 108 17.08 28.86 -22.08
N PRO A 109 17.76 29.98 -21.74
CA PRO A 109 18.46 30.12 -20.45
C PRO A 109 17.59 29.86 -19.22
N ILE A 110 16.33 30.30 -19.25
CA ILE A 110 15.37 30.10 -18.15
C ILE A 110 15.12 28.61 -17.88
N VAL A 111 15.03 27.77 -18.91
CA VAL A 111 14.76 26.33 -18.77
C VAL A 111 15.97 25.61 -18.16
N HIS A 112 17.19 26.02 -18.55
CA HIS A 112 18.43 25.49 -17.96
C HIS A 112 18.58 25.89 -16.49
N VAL A 113 18.24 27.13 -16.11
CA VAL A 113 18.25 27.58 -14.71
C VAL A 113 17.24 26.81 -13.87
N LEU A 114 16.03 26.58 -14.38
CA LEU A 114 15.01 25.77 -13.70
C LEU A 114 15.46 24.31 -13.54
N ALA A 115 15.98 23.67 -14.60
CA ALA A 115 16.50 22.31 -14.54
C ALA A 115 17.65 22.13 -13.53
N LEU A 116 18.57 23.10 -13.43
CA LEU A 116 19.63 23.08 -12.42
C LEU A 116 19.09 23.24 -11.00
N ALA A 117 18.08 24.08 -10.79
CA ALA A 117 17.40 24.21 -9.50
C ALA A 117 16.66 22.91 -9.12
N GLU A 118 15.95 22.28 -10.05
CA GLU A 118 15.28 21.00 -9.84
C GLU A 118 16.26 19.89 -9.48
N ILE A 119 17.42 19.79 -10.15
CA ILE A 119 18.47 18.84 -9.76
C ILE A 119 18.91 19.06 -8.31
N ALA A 120 19.15 20.31 -7.90
CA ALA A 120 19.52 20.62 -6.53
C ALA A 120 18.44 20.24 -5.51
N PHE A 121 17.17 20.51 -5.80
CA PHE A 121 16.05 20.14 -4.93
C PHE A 121 15.77 18.63 -4.90
N TRP A 122 15.91 17.91 -6.02
CA TRP A 122 15.81 16.46 -6.05
C TRP A 122 16.94 15.78 -5.26
N LEU A 123 18.18 16.27 -5.39
CA LEU A 123 19.31 15.82 -4.57
C LEU A 123 19.06 16.11 -3.07
N TYR A 124 18.46 17.26 -2.73
CA TYR A 124 18.05 17.58 -1.36
C TYR A 124 16.99 16.60 -0.82
N ILE A 125 15.92 16.30 -1.57
CA ILE A 125 14.91 15.30 -1.18
C ILE A 125 15.55 13.91 -1.02
N PHE A 126 16.46 13.52 -1.93
CA PHE A 126 17.18 12.24 -1.83
C PHE A 126 18.10 12.18 -0.60
N MET A 127 18.75 13.28 -0.23
CA MET A 127 19.54 13.39 1.00
C MET A 127 18.65 13.30 2.25
N LEU A 128 17.51 13.98 2.29
CA LEU A 128 16.53 13.84 3.39
C LEU A 128 16.07 12.40 3.56
N TYR A 129 15.72 11.73 2.45
CA TYR A 129 15.37 10.31 2.44
C TYR A 129 16.50 9.44 2.99
N ARG A 130 17.74 9.60 2.51
CA ARG A 130 18.89 8.81 2.99
C ARG A 130 19.19 9.05 4.47
N GLN A 131 19.15 10.30 4.94
CA GLN A 131 19.40 10.65 6.34
C GLN A 131 18.34 10.05 7.27
N ASN A 132 17.06 10.23 6.95
CA ASN A 132 15.99 9.72 7.80
C ASN A 132 15.85 8.19 7.72
N LYS A 133 16.13 7.55 6.58
CA LYS A 133 16.26 6.08 6.48
C LYS A 133 17.37 5.54 7.40
N ALA A 134 18.47 6.27 7.56
CA ALA A 134 19.52 5.93 8.52
C ALA A 134 19.10 6.18 9.99
N ARG A 135 18.34 7.24 10.26
CA ARG A 135 17.75 7.51 11.60
C ARG A 135 16.76 6.42 12.01
N PHE A 136 15.82 6.05 11.15
CA PHE A 136 14.81 5.02 11.42
C PHE A 136 15.48 3.66 11.75
N LYS A 137 16.51 3.26 10.98
CA LYS A 137 17.34 2.08 11.28
C LYS A 137 18.01 2.10 12.68
N LYS A 138 18.22 3.28 13.27
CA LYS A 138 18.83 3.45 14.60
C LYS A 138 17.79 3.65 15.72
N GLN A 139 16.64 4.26 15.41
CA GLN A 139 15.55 4.48 16.36
C GLN A 139 14.65 3.25 16.53
N GLY A 140 14.65 2.34 15.55
CA GLY A 140 13.75 1.20 15.52
C GLY A 140 12.34 1.61 15.11
N TYR A 141 11.38 0.72 15.36
CA TYR A 141 9.96 1.03 15.22
C TYR A 141 9.59 2.13 16.23
N GLY A 142 8.84 3.14 15.78
CA GLY A 142 8.42 4.26 16.62
C GLY A 142 7.54 3.83 17.80
N PRO A 143 7.24 4.75 18.75
CA PRO A 143 6.37 4.43 19.89
C PRO A 143 5.02 3.88 19.39
N VAL A 144 4.70 2.67 19.83
CA VAL A 144 3.38 2.05 19.55
C VAL A 144 2.27 2.89 20.18
N PRO A 145 1.06 2.94 19.58
CA PRO A 145 -0.09 3.62 20.18
C PRO A 145 -0.35 3.15 21.61
N LEU A 146 -0.85 4.05 22.46
CA LEU A 146 -1.27 3.71 23.82
C LEU A 146 -2.30 2.57 23.77
N ASN A 147 -2.18 1.60 24.68
CA ASN A 147 -2.99 0.37 24.74
C ASN A 147 -2.78 -0.63 23.58
N THR A 148 -1.72 -0.49 22.77
CA THR A 148 -1.29 -1.56 21.85
C THR A 148 -0.69 -2.72 22.64
N LEU A 149 -1.25 -3.93 22.52
CA LEU A 149 -0.61 -5.13 23.07
C LEU A 149 0.44 -5.65 22.08
N VAL A 150 1.63 -6.00 22.57
CA VAL A 150 2.72 -6.58 21.75
C VAL A 150 2.87 -8.05 22.12
N ASN A 151 2.71 -8.94 21.13
CA ASN A 151 2.65 -10.40 21.31
C ASN A 151 1.74 -10.86 22.48
N PRO A 152 0.47 -10.39 22.56
CA PRO A 152 -0.45 -10.80 23.63
C PRO A 152 -0.68 -12.31 23.65
N ALA A 153 -0.92 -12.87 24.83
CA ALA A 153 -1.29 -14.28 24.96
C ALA A 153 -2.72 -14.53 24.46
N ALA A 154 -3.02 -15.77 24.04
CA ALA A 154 -4.28 -16.13 23.38
C ALA A 154 -5.53 -15.95 24.28
N ASP A 155 -5.36 -15.97 25.59
CA ASP A 155 -6.38 -15.65 26.59
C ASP A 155 -6.72 -14.15 26.63
N GLN A 156 -5.70 -13.28 26.51
CA GLN A 156 -5.84 -11.81 26.54
C GLN A 156 -6.60 -11.24 25.34
N LEU A 157 -6.53 -11.90 24.18
CA LEU A 157 -7.20 -11.49 22.94
C LEU A 157 -8.73 -11.71 23.00
N GLN A 158 -9.49 -10.85 22.32
CA GLN A 158 -10.96 -10.85 22.33
C GLN A 158 -11.54 -10.82 20.91
N ALA A 159 -12.75 -11.37 20.73
CA ALA A 159 -13.47 -11.26 19.46
C ALA A 159 -13.70 -9.78 19.08
N GLY A 160 -13.28 -9.43 17.87
CA GLY A 160 -13.25 -8.06 17.35
C GLY A 160 -11.86 -7.43 17.33
N ASP A 161 -10.86 -8.00 18.01
CA ASP A 161 -9.48 -7.49 18.01
C ASP A 161 -8.85 -7.55 16.61
N LEU A 162 -8.19 -6.46 16.22
CA LEU A 162 -7.40 -6.38 15.00
C LEU A 162 -5.94 -6.79 15.32
N LEU A 163 -5.49 -7.90 14.75
CA LEU A 163 -4.12 -8.38 14.87
C LEU A 163 -3.31 -7.96 13.65
N LEU A 164 -2.17 -7.34 13.91
CA LEU A 164 -1.31 -6.74 12.89
C LEU A 164 0.08 -7.37 12.99
N THR A 165 0.46 -8.18 12.00
CA THR A 165 1.58 -9.14 12.14
C THR A 165 2.82 -8.76 11.33
N SER A 166 4.01 -9.01 11.88
CA SER A 166 5.32 -8.74 11.25
C SER A 166 5.93 -10.03 10.67
N GLY A 167 5.13 -10.76 9.89
CA GLY A 167 5.49 -12.04 9.29
C GLY A 167 6.62 -11.97 8.25
N ASN A 168 6.97 -13.11 7.66
CA ASN A 168 8.09 -13.22 6.73
C ASN A 168 7.95 -12.38 5.44
N VAL A 169 6.72 -12.02 5.04
CA VAL A 169 6.45 -11.05 3.96
C VAL A 169 6.98 -9.67 4.35
N ALA A 170 6.57 -9.16 5.51
CA ALA A 170 7.07 -7.93 6.11
C ALA A 170 8.60 -7.90 6.18
N LYS A 171 9.21 -8.94 6.78
CA LYS A 171 10.68 -9.05 6.91
C LYS A 171 11.42 -8.99 5.56
N ARG A 172 10.86 -9.64 4.52
CA ARG A 172 11.43 -9.64 3.15
C ARG A 172 11.27 -8.30 2.43
N LEU A 173 10.16 -7.61 2.67
CA LEU A 173 9.87 -6.33 2.01
C LEU A 173 10.53 -5.14 2.74
N HIS A 174 10.82 -5.25 4.05
CA HIS A 174 11.24 -4.19 5.00
C HIS A 174 10.16 -3.17 5.39
N GLU A 175 8.94 -3.54 5.05
CA GLU A 175 7.70 -3.26 5.76
C GLU A 175 7.68 -3.57 7.42
N SER A 176 6.49 -2.71 9.24
CA SER A 176 6.07 -2.92 10.70
C SER A 176 4.81 -3.81 10.86
N VAL A 177 3.83 -3.66 9.98
CA VAL A 177 2.63 -4.52 9.84
C VAL A 177 2.55 -5.02 8.39
N GLY A 178 2.82 -6.30 8.15
CA GLY A 178 2.87 -6.90 6.80
C GLY A 178 1.64 -7.72 6.44
N HIS A 179 0.75 -7.93 7.42
CA HIS A 179 -0.48 -8.69 7.30
C HIS A 179 -1.43 -8.28 8.44
N ALA A 180 -2.74 -8.46 8.24
CA ALA A 180 -3.78 -8.00 9.15
C ALA A 180 -4.95 -8.99 9.19
N GLU A 181 -5.39 -9.33 10.40
CA GLU A 181 -6.33 -10.42 10.70
C GLU A 181 -7.26 -9.99 11.84
N VAL A 182 -8.49 -10.51 11.90
CA VAL A 182 -9.45 -10.19 12.99
C VAL A 182 -9.75 -11.43 13.80
N VAL A 183 -9.65 -11.32 15.13
CA VAL A 183 -10.09 -12.38 16.04
C VAL A 183 -11.62 -12.48 15.98
N ILE A 184 -12.11 -13.67 15.67
CA ILE A 184 -13.53 -14.04 15.75
C ILE A 184 -13.68 -15.19 16.75
N GLU A 185 -14.90 -15.48 17.17
CA GLU A 185 -15.21 -16.50 18.18
C GLU A 185 -16.41 -17.29 17.69
N ASP A 186 -16.29 -18.62 17.62
CA ASP A 186 -17.34 -19.50 17.09
C ASP A 186 -18.44 -19.80 18.11
N GLU A 187 -19.45 -20.58 17.70
CA GLU A 187 -20.58 -20.98 18.55
C GLU A 187 -20.19 -21.78 19.81
N SER A 188 -18.96 -22.34 19.85
CA SER A 188 -18.41 -23.05 21.00
C SER A 188 -17.51 -22.19 21.89
N GLY A 189 -17.29 -20.92 21.53
CA GLY A 189 -16.39 -20.00 22.22
C GLY A 189 -14.92 -20.13 21.81
N VAL A 190 -14.60 -20.90 20.76
CA VAL A 190 -13.22 -21.06 20.28
C VAL A 190 -12.82 -19.83 19.45
N LYS A 191 -11.67 -19.24 19.80
CA LYS A 191 -11.11 -18.08 19.10
C LYS A 191 -10.41 -18.50 17.81
N LEU A 192 -10.79 -17.87 16.71
CA LEU A 192 -10.28 -18.10 15.36
C LEU A 192 -9.86 -16.77 14.73
N LEU A 193 -9.20 -16.82 13.58
CA LEU A 193 -8.75 -15.65 12.82
C LEU A 193 -9.47 -15.58 11.47
N LEU A 194 -10.17 -14.49 11.20
CA LEU A 194 -10.55 -14.11 9.83
C LEU A 194 -9.36 -13.41 9.17
N SER A 195 -8.99 -13.91 7.99
CA SER A 195 -7.80 -13.48 7.27
C SER A 195 -8.04 -13.40 5.76
N SER A 196 -7.12 -12.76 5.03
CA SER A 196 -7.04 -12.88 3.56
C SER A 196 -5.58 -12.91 3.11
N TYR A 197 -5.16 -14.05 2.56
CA TYR A 197 -3.79 -14.32 2.13
C TYR A 197 -3.64 -14.20 0.60
N MET A 198 -2.44 -13.80 0.14
CA MET A 198 -2.13 -13.60 -1.28
C MET A 198 -2.30 -14.86 -2.15
N ASP A 199 -2.06 -16.04 -1.57
CA ASP A 199 -2.13 -17.36 -2.21
C ASP A 199 -3.49 -18.06 -2.05
N LYS A 200 -4.17 -17.89 -0.90
CA LYS A 200 -5.42 -18.59 -0.53
C LYS A 200 -6.70 -17.76 -0.64
N GLY A 201 -6.60 -16.43 -0.71
CA GLY A 201 -7.74 -15.54 -0.54
C GLY A 201 -8.23 -15.51 0.91
N CYS A 202 -9.52 -15.26 1.08
CA CYS A 202 -10.16 -15.10 2.38
C CYS A 202 -10.37 -16.47 3.06
N THR A 203 -9.95 -16.59 4.31
CA THR A 203 -10.00 -17.84 5.08
C THR A 203 -10.27 -17.58 6.56
N ILE A 204 -10.83 -18.57 7.24
CA ILE A 204 -10.81 -18.67 8.70
C ILE A 204 -9.76 -19.73 9.08
N HIS A 205 -9.01 -19.52 10.16
CA HIS A 205 -8.03 -20.48 10.67
C HIS A 205 -7.81 -20.33 12.19
N PRO A 206 -7.16 -21.29 12.89
CA PRO A 206 -6.99 -21.24 14.34
C PRO A 206 -6.14 -20.05 14.83
N LEU A 207 -6.51 -19.48 15.98
CA LEU A 207 -5.70 -18.44 16.64
C LEU A 207 -4.27 -18.93 16.99
N THR A 208 -4.10 -20.24 17.23
CA THR A 208 -2.82 -20.89 17.52
C THR A 208 -1.78 -20.73 16.41
N ASP A 209 -2.18 -20.46 15.17
CA ASP A 209 -1.27 -20.25 14.04
C ASP A 209 -0.41 -18.97 14.22
N LEU A 210 -0.87 -18.05 15.07
CA LEU A 210 -0.21 -16.78 15.39
C LEU A 210 0.24 -16.71 16.86
N THR A 211 -0.52 -17.30 17.79
CA THR A 211 -0.21 -17.29 19.23
C THR A 211 0.63 -18.49 19.68
N GLY A 212 0.83 -19.50 18.83
CA GLY A 212 1.51 -20.76 19.14
C GLY A 212 3.03 -20.71 18.98
N PRO A 213 3.76 -21.74 19.46
CA PRO A 213 5.22 -21.79 19.46
C PRO A 213 5.85 -21.84 18.06
N GLU A 214 5.08 -22.20 17.02
CA GLU A 214 5.53 -22.25 15.64
C GLU A 214 5.60 -20.86 14.98
N TYR A 215 4.92 -19.84 15.52
CA TYR A 215 4.90 -18.50 14.91
C TYR A 215 6.22 -17.75 15.13
N GLN A 216 7.02 -17.65 14.08
CA GLN A 216 8.34 -17.01 14.11
C GLN A 216 8.29 -15.52 13.74
N GLY A 217 7.61 -14.69 14.53
CA GLY A 217 7.55 -13.24 14.32
C GLY A 217 7.06 -12.47 15.55
N ASN A 218 6.90 -11.15 15.41
CA ASN A 218 6.11 -10.35 16.34
C ASN A 218 4.75 -10.01 15.72
N TYR A 219 3.79 -9.63 16.54
CA TYR A 219 2.53 -9.03 16.13
C TYR A 219 2.03 -8.07 17.22
N VAL A 220 1.08 -7.22 16.86
CA VAL A 220 0.38 -6.37 17.82
C VAL A 220 -1.12 -6.60 17.76
N GLY A 221 -1.75 -6.64 18.94
CA GLY A 221 -3.20 -6.69 19.09
C GLY A 221 -3.76 -5.29 19.39
N LEU A 222 -4.82 -4.92 18.69
CA LEU A 222 -5.56 -3.67 18.88
C LEU A 222 -7.00 -3.99 19.26
N HIS A 223 -7.36 -3.73 20.52
CA HIS A 223 -8.72 -3.91 21.01
C HIS A 223 -9.70 -2.88 20.44
N LEU A 224 -10.96 -3.30 20.27
CA LEU A 224 -12.07 -2.37 20.08
C LEU A 224 -12.31 -1.56 21.37
N GLN A 225 -12.50 -0.24 21.24
CA GLN A 225 -12.82 0.64 22.38
C GLN A 225 -14.10 0.23 23.13
N LYS A 226 -15.02 -0.43 22.42
CA LYS A 226 -16.18 -1.14 22.97
C LYS A 226 -16.12 -2.58 22.46
N PRO A 227 -15.86 -3.58 23.33
CA PRO A 227 -15.92 -4.99 22.96
C PRO A 227 -17.30 -5.39 22.41
N TRP A 228 -17.33 -6.42 21.56
CA TRP A 228 -18.57 -6.98 21.04
C TRP A 228 -19.38 -7.72 22.11
N SER A 229 -20.70 -7.53 22.11
CA SER A 229 -21.62 -8.37 22.89
C SER A 229 -21.68 -9.79 22.33
N THR A 230 -22.22 -10.75 23.08
CA THR A 230 -22.34 -12.15 22.67
C THR A 230 -23.06 -12.32 21.33
N GLU A 231 -24.12 -11.54 21.10
CA GLU A 231 -24.89 -11.52 19.85
C GLU A 231 -24.06 -10.95 18.69
N GLN A 232 -23.21 -9.94 18.97
CA GLN A 232 -22.28 -9.38 17.99
C GLN A 232 -21.16 -10.38 17.63
N LYS A 233 -20.65 -11.16 18.59
CA LYS A 233 -19.67 -12.22 18.30
C LYS A 233 -20.24 -13.27 17.35
N ALA A 234 -21.43 -13.79 17.66
CA ALA A 234 -22.12 -14.77 16.81
C ALA A 234 -22.42 -14.19 15.41
N LYS A 235 -22.93 -12.95 15.32
CA LYS A 235 -23.13 -12.23 14.05
C LYS A 235 -21.82 -12.12 13.26
N ALA A 236 -20.69 -11.81 13.91
CA ALA A 236 -19.39 -11.67 13.27
C ALA A 236 -18.86 -13.00 12.71
N PHE A 237 -19.04 -14.12 13.42
CA PHE A 237 -18.65 -15.45 12.95
C PHE A 237 -19.43 -15.87 11.70
N VAL A 238 -20.76 -15.73 11.71
CA VAL A 238 -21.62 -16.02 10.55
C VAL A 238 -21.26 -15.14 9.34
N ILE A 239 -20.96 -13.85 9.58
CA ILE A 239 -20.49 -12.95 8.51
C ILE A 239 -19.12 -13.38 7.97
N ALA A 240 -18.19 -13.77 8.83
CA ALA A 240 -16.86 -14.24 8.43
C ALA A 240 -16.95 -15.51 7.57
N GLN A 241 -17.80 -16.48 7.95
CA GLN A 241 -18.08 -17.66 7.14
C GLN A 241 -18.67 -17.29 5.77
N ALA A 242 -19.67 -16.39 5.74
CA ALA A 242 -20.26 -15.91 4.50
C ALA A 242 -19.28 -15.13 3.60
N MET A 243 -18.26 -14.47 4.17
CA MET A 243 -17.18 -13.83 3.42
C MET A 243 -16.25 -14.87 2.78
N VAL A 244 -15.81 -15.88 3.53
CA VAL A 244 -14.98 -16.98 2.99
C VAL A 244 -15.71 -17.71 1.85
N GLU A 245 -16.99 -18.05 2.04
CA GLU A 245 -17.79 -18.75 1.03
C GLU A 245 -18.02 -17.89 -0.22
N SER A 246 -18.34 -16.59 -0.07
CA SER A 246 -18.46 -15.69 -1.23
C SER A 246 -17.13 -15.53 -1.99
N ASN A 247 -16.00 -15.53 -1.27
CA ASN A 247 -14.68 -15.48 -1.89
C ASN A 247 -14.37 -16.77 -2.69
N ARG A 248 -14.71 -17.95 -2.14
CA ARG A 248 -14.61 -19.24 -2.84
C ARG A 248 -15.42 -19.24 -4.14
N GLN A 249 -16.68 -18.80 -4.08
CA GLN A 249 -17.55 -18.69 -5.25
C GLN A 249 -16.99 -17.70 -6.30
N TRP A 250 -16.44 -16.56 -5.87
CA TRP A 250 -15.79 -15.60 -6.76
C TRP A 250 -14.53 -16.19 -7.44
N VAL A 251 -13.70 -16.91 -6.67
CA VAL A 251 -12.48 -17.59 -7.14
C VAL A 251 -12.81 -18.64 -8.21
N GLU A 252 -13.82 -19.47 -7.99
CA GLU A 252 -14.28 -20.48 -8.95
C GLU A 252 -14.82 -19.82 -10.24
N ALA A 253 -15.62 -18.76 -10.10
CA ALA A 253 -16.18 -18.03 -11.23
C ALA A 253 -15.12 -17.29 -12.07
N GLU A 254 -14.14 -16.61 -11.46
CA GLU A 254 -13.09 -15.92 -12.23
C GLU A 254 -12.07 -16.89 -12.82
N ASN A 255 -11.67 -17.96 -12.11
CA ASN A 255 -10.81 -18.98 -12.71
C ASN A 255 -11.49 -19.67 -13.90
N ALA A 256 -12.80 -19.93 -13.86
CA ALA A 256 -13.55 -20.43 -15.03
C ALA A 256 -13.52 -19.44 -16.21
N ARG A 257 -13.65 -18.12 -15.96
CA ARG A 257 -13.51 -17.07 -17.00
C ARG A 257 -12.09 -17.01 -17.56
N VAL A 258 -11.06 -17.05 -16.72
CA VAL A 258 -9.65 -17.07 -17.11
C VAL A 258 -9.34 -18.30 -17.96
N LEU A 259 -9.79 -19.49 -17.55
CA LEU A 259 -9.65 -20.73 -18.32
C LEU A 259 -10.31 -20.62 -19.69
N LYS A 260 -11.53 -20.06 -19.77
CA LYS A 260 -12.23 -19.82 -21.04
C LYS A 260 -11.44 -18.87 -21.96
N ARG A 261 -10.90 -17.77 -21.42
CA ARG A 261 -10.05 -16.81 -22.17
C ARG A 261 -8.76 -17.49 -22.68
N ILE A 262 -8.05 -18.25 -21.84
CA ILE A 262 -6.78 -18.91 -22.22
C ILE A 262 -7.00 -20.02 -23.26
N ASN A 263 -8.05 -20.83 -23.10
CA ASN A 263 -8.31 -21.95 -24.00
C ASN A 263 -8.76 -21.48 -25.40
N PHE A 264 -9.39 -20.29 -25.53
CA PHE A 264 -9.81 -19.71 -26.81
C PHE A 264 -8.65 -19.54 -27.81
N PHE A 265 -7.46 -19.19 -27.33
CA PHE A 265 -6.28 -18.93 -28.18
C PHE A 265 -5.53 -20.20 -28.64
N HIS A 266 -6.02 -21.41 -28.34
CA HIS A 266 -5.45 -22.69 -28.81
C HIS A 266 -3.93 -22.85 -28.59
N LEU A 267 -3.42 -22.24 -27.51
CA LEU A 267 -1.98 -22.11 -27.28
C LEU A 267 -1.30 -23.46 -26.95
N PRO A 268 -0.02 -23.66 -27.34
CA PRO A 268 0.73 -24.85 -26.98
C PRO A 268 0.73 -25.11 -25.47
N LYS A 269 0.67 -26.39 -25.05
CA LYS A 269 0.45 -26.80 -23.65
C LYS A 269 1.33 -26.06 -22.64
N PHE A 270 2.61 -25.82 -22.95
CA PHE A 270 3.55 -25.06 -22.11
C PHE A 270 3.11 -23.60 -21.87
N PHE A 271 2.72 -22.88 -22.91
CA PHE A 271 2.20 -21.51 -22.78
C PHE A 271 0.85 -21.49 -22.07
N SER A 272 -0.07 -22.40 -22.42
CA SER A 272 -1.36 -22.53 -21.73
C SER A 272 -1.17 -22.78 -20.22
N SER A 273 -0.24 -23.66 -19.83
CA SER A 273 0.07 -23.95 -18.43
C SER A 273 0.68 -22.75 -17.70
N LYS A 274 1.62 -22.02 -18.33
CA LYS A 274 2.20 -20.80 -17.75
C LYS A 274 1.14 -19.71 -17.52
N LEU A 275 0.27 -19.49 -18.49
CA LEU A 275 -0.83 -18.52 -18.38
C LEU A 275 -1.84 -18.92 -17.30
N LYS A 276 -2.17 -20.21 -17.19
CA LYS A 276 -3.08 -20.74 -16.15
C LYS A 276 -2.53 -20.55 -14.74
N HIS A 277 -1.22 -20.71 -14.55
CA HIS A 277 -0.56 -20.43 -13.28
C HIS A 277 -0.47 -18.92 -12.99
N PHE A 278 -0.07 -18.11 -13.97
CA PHE A 278 0.14 -16.66 -13.79
C PHE A 278 -1.16 -15.87 -13.59
N PHE A 279 -2.25 -16.27 -14.26
CA PHE A 279 -3.56 -15.62 -14.13
C PHE A 279 -4.52 -16.34 -13.17
N HIS A 280 -4.01 -17.24 -12.32
CA HIS A 280 -4.83 -17.90 -11.31
C HIS A 280 -5.36 -16.90 -10.28
N ALA A 281 -6.67 -16.83 -10.11
CA ALA A 281 -7.30 -16.00 -9.09
C ALA A 281 -7.25 -16.73 -7.74
N SER A 282 -6.58 -16.14 -6.74
CA SER A 282 -6.54 -16.67 -5.36
C SER A 282 -7.69 -16.18 -4.47
N GLY A 283 -8.37 -15.10 -4.85
CA GLY A 283 -9.38 -14.44 -4.00
C GLY A 283 -8.85 -13.21 -3.25
N TYR A 284 -7.56 -12.93 -3.34
CA TYR A 284 -6.93 -11.71 -2.84
C TYR A 284 -7.08 -10.55 -3.85
N ASP A 285 -7.57 -9.37 -3.43
CA ASP A 285 -7.68 -8.21 -4.34
C ASP A 285 -6.33 -7.47 -4.47
N TRP A 286 -5.40 -8.06 -5.23
CA TRP A 286 -4.08 -7.47 -5.54
C TRP A 286 -4.17 -6.02 -6.03
N PHE A 287 -5.17 -5.70 -6.87
CA PHE A 287 -5.40 -4.33 -7.33
C PHE A 287 -5.94 -3.41 -6.23
N GLY A 288 -6.61 -3.95 -5.22
CA GLY A 288 -7.05 -3.22 -4.02
C GLY A 288 -5.88 -2.68 -3.21
N THR A 289 -4.80 -3.46 -3.09
CA THR A 289 -3.54 -3.04 -2.44
C THR A 289 -2.97 -1.76 -3.06
N PHE A 290 -2.97 -1.66 -4.39
CA PHE A 290 -2.40 -0.50 -5.11
C PHE A 290 -3.37 0.67 -5.29
N MET A 291 -4.69 0.42 -5.29
CA MET A 291 -5.69 1.45 -5.63
C MET A 291 -6.45 2.03 -4.43
N GLY A 292 -6.26 1.48 -3.23
CA GLY A 292 -7.01 1.91 -2.03
C GLY A 292 -8.51 1.64 -2.18
N ARG A 293 -8.88 0.41 -2.56
CA ARG A 293 -10.30 0.01 -2.69
C ARG A 293 -10.62 -1.27 -1.93
N ILE A 294 -11.90 -1.40 -1.57
CA ILE A 294 -12.53 -2.67 -1.22
C ILE A 294 -13.29 -3.14 -2.46
N ALA A 295 -13.07 -4.38 -2.88
CA ALA A 295 -13.88 -5.00 -3.92
C ALA A 295 -14.97 -5.89 -3.28
N PRO A 296 -16.10 -6.11 -3.98
CA PRO A 296 -17.01 -7.20 -3.60
C PRO A 296 -16.28 -8.54 -3.77
N ASP A 297 -16.46 -9.40 -2.77
CA ASP A 297 -16.14 -10.83 -2.77
C ASP A 297 -14.67 -11.20 -3.00
N ARG A 298 -13.77 -10.23 -2.85
CA ARG A 298 -12.32 -10.41 -2.77
C ARG A 298 -11.67 -9.25 -2.04
N TRP A 299 -10.68 -9.55 -1.22
CA TRP A 299 -10.15 -8.59 -0.25
C TRP A 299 -8.65 -8.72 -0.10
N THR A 300 -7.98 -7.60 0.20
CA THR A 300 -6.67 -7.63 0.85
C THR A 300 -6.84 -8.08 2.30
N CYS A 301 -5.74 -8.37 3.01
CA CYS A 301 -5.77 -8.72 4.43
C CYS A 301 -6.50 -7.67 5.28
N ILE A 302 -6.07 -6.40 5.20
CA ILE A 302 -6.76 -5.28 5.85
C ILE A 302 -8.17 -5.05 5.27
N GLY A 303 -8.38 -5.29 3.97
CA GLY A 303 -9.70 -5.16 3.34
C GLY A 303 -10.74 -6.13 3.89
N ALA A 304 -10.33 -7.34 4.29
CA ALA A 304 -11.21 -8.33 4.91
C ALA A 304 -11.59 -7.91 6.34
N ALA A 305 -10.62 -7.42 7.12
CA ALA A 305 -10.87 -6.85 8.44
C ALA A 305 -11.84 -5.67 8.37
N VAL A 306 -11.59 -4.72 7.47
CA VAL A 306 -12.43 -3.53 7.24
C VAL A 306 -13.84 -3.92 6.77
N GLU A 307 -13.98 -4.89 5.87
CA GLU A 307 -15.29 -5.37 5.41
C GLU A 307 -16.08 -6.06 6.54
N LEU A 308 -15.44 -6.86 7.39
CA LEU A 308 -16.09 -7.43 8.59
C LEU A 308 -16.57 -6.32 9.53
N TYR A 309 -15.71 -5.36 9.87
CA TYR A 309 -16.09 -4.22 10.72
C TYR A 309 -17.25 -3.42 10.13
N ARG A 310 -17.25 -3.19 8.80
CA ARG A 310 -18.33 -2.51 8.08
C ARG A 310 -19.66 -3.28 8.14
N ARG A 311 -19.65 -4.61 8.02
CA ARG A 311 -20.85 -5.48 8.16
C ARG A 311 -21.29 -5.65 9.63
N MET A 312 -20.39 -5.38 10.57
CA MET A 312 -20.63 -5.36 12.01
C MET A 312 -21.02 -3.99 12.57
N ASP A 313 -21.19 -2.98 11.70
CA ASP A 313 -21.58 -1.62 12.05
C ASP A 313 -20.58 -0.93 13.01
N VAL A 314 -19.32 -1.37 12.99
CA VAL A 314 -18.23 -0.83 13.80
C VAL A 314 -17.69 0.45 13.14
N PRO A 315 -17.72 1.61 13.83
CA PRO A 315 -17.27 2.88 13.25
C PRO A 315 -15.75 2.90 13.11
N ILE A 316 -15.29 2.80 11.87
CA ILE A 316 -13.88 2.90 11.49
C ILE A 316 -13.54 4.33 11.03
N ASN A 317 -12.42 4.86 11.53
CA ASN A 317 -11.78 6.03 10.94
C ASN A 317 -10.97 5.59 9.70
N ARG A 318 -10.76 6.51 8.75
CA ARG A 318 -9.97 6.26 7.52
C ARG A 318 -8.63 5.59 7.84
N TYR A 319 -8.43 4.39 7.32
CA TYR A 319 -7.20 3.64 7.47
C TYR A 319 -6.14 4.14 6.48
N GLY A 320 -4.85 3.96 6.82
CA GLY A 320 -3.73 4.65 6.16
C GLY A 320 -3.52 4.39 4.67
N THR A 321 -4.27 3.46 4.06
CA THR A 321 -4.25 3.10 2.64
C THR A 321 -5.36 3.75 1.81
N GLY A 322 -6.15 4.66 2.39
CA GLY A 322 -7.31 5.29 1.73
C GLY A 322 -8.61 4.49 1.81
N LEU A 323 -8.69 3.55 2.76
CA LEU A 323 -9.86 2.72 3.08
C LEU A 323 -10.66 3.29 4.27
#